data_AF-A0A3P7K333-F1
#
_entry.id   AF-A0A3P7K333-F1
#
_cell.length_a   1.000
_cell.length_b   1.000
_cell.length_c   1.000
_cell.angle_alpha   90.00
_cell.angle_beta   90.00
_cell.angle_gamma   90.00
#
_symmetry.space_group_name_H-M   'P 1'
#
loop_
_entity.id
_entity.type
_entity.pdbx_description
1 polymer ?
#
loop_
_entity_poly.entity_id
_entity_poly.type
_entity_poly.pdbx_seq_one_letter_code
_entity_poly.pdbx_strand_id
1 'polypeptide(L)'
;MLSQISNGKYLAWENVKLELDDTVLFKILNQHSFAFGNPKTNSDVFIGGVPQDTYLLGTMSSPLKRHTISFAGGVKNVFYRFHPQGVTSPQPIESVGLRESDDDYCKSTSSADQSDYFCRNGGICYSTNDGPMCDCSFTDFRGNHCEQVRFDSDLSFSGDELIGYDVSNNSAGMIRFRSENITLSFKTTYGRGLLYVGGDRLNYIYITLDNGAVIATSKFDRTEKRLIRMFSNYSSGRYDDDRWHTVTVSRTLTL
;
A
#
# COMPACT_ATOMS: atom_id res chain seq x y z
N MET A 1 -53.02 -21.83 -3.17
CA MET A 1 -52.53 -23.06 -2.52
C MET A 1 -52.88 -24.20 -3.48
N LEU A 2 -52.01 -24.86 -4.24
CA LEU A 2 -50.56 -25.03 -4.27
C LEU A 2 -50.09 -25.03 -5.74
N SER A 3 -48.85 -24.57 -5.93
CA SER A 3 -48.03 -24.54 -7.14
C SER A 3 -47.57 -25.91 -7.62
N GLN A 4 -47.41 -26.11 -8.94
CA GLN A 4 -46.27 -26.86 -9.46
C GLN A 4 -45.73 -26.22 -10.74
N ILE A 5 -44.42 -25.94 -10.69
CA ILE A 5 -43.57 -25.37 -11.73
C ILE A 5 -42.68 -26.49 -12.28
N SER A 6 -42.52 -26.44 -13.60
CA SER A 6 -41.44 -26.92 -14.48
C SER A 6 -41.01 -28.40 -14.50
N ASN A 7 -40.90 -28.92 -15.73
CA ASN A 7 -39.80 -29.80 -16.13
C ASN A 7 -39.66 -29.80 -17.66
N GLY A 8 -39.20 -28.66 -18.20
CA GLY A 8 -38.68 -28.59 -19.56
C GLY A 8 -37.15 -28.71 -19.53
N LYS A 9 -36.62 -29.93 -19.60
CA LYS A 9 -35.19 -30.16 -19.84
C LYS A 9 -34.90 -29.88 -21.31
N TYR A 10 -34.31 -28.73 -21.62
CA TYR A 10 -33.68 -28.54 -22.94
C TYR A 10 -32.37 -29.35 -22.97
N LEU A 11 -32.41 -30.49 -23.65
CA LEU A 11 -31.25 -31.33 -23.99
C LEU A 11 -30.79 -30.91 -25.39
N ALA A 12 -29.76 -30.08 -25.49
CA ALA A 12 -29.11 -29.80 -26.77
C ALA A 12 -27.78 -30.58 -26.84
N TRP A 13 -27.60 -31.30 -27.94
CA TRP A 13 -26.35 -31.97 -28.34
C TRP A 13 -25.65 -31.04 -29.33
N GLU A 14 -24.38 -30.71 -29.10
CA GLU A 14 -23.58 -30.00 -30.10
C GLU A 14 -22.61 -30.96 -30.79
N ASN A 15 -22.77 -31.10 -32.10
CA ASN A 15 -21.85 -31.83 -32.95
C ASN A 15 -20.75 -30.88 -33.40
N VAL A 16 -19.49 -31.15 -33.04
CA VAL A 16 -18.35 -30.40 -33.54
C VAL A 16 -17.65 -31.25 -34.61
N LYS A 17 -17.60 -30.73 -35.83
CA LYS A 17 -16.88 -31.31 -36.98
C LYS A 17 -15.63 -30.47 -37.22
N LEU A 18 -14.47 -31.11 -37.28
CA LEU A 18 -13.23 -30.48 -37.72
C LEU A 18 -12.66 -31.29 -38.89
N GLU A 19 -12.32 -30.59 -39.96
CA GLU A 19 -11.92 -31.18 -41.24
C GLU A 19 -10.61 -30.51 -41.70
N LEU A 20 -9.60 -31.32 -41.97
CA LEU A 20 -8.32 -30.91 -42.55
C LEU A 20 -7.85 -32.00 -43.51
N ASP A 21 -7.57 -31.60 -44.75
CA ASP A 21 -6.95 -32.41 -45.81
C ASP A 21 -7.52 -33.85 -45.91
N ASP A 22 -8.83 -33.95 -46.16
CA ASP A 22 -9.60 -35.19 -46.35
C ASP A 22 -9.77 -36.11 -45.12
N THR A 23 -9.31 -35.68 -43.94
CA THR A 23 -9.62 -36.36 -42.67
C THR A 23 -10.75 -35.67 -41.90
N VAL A 24 -11.84 -36.40 -41.65
CA VAL A 24 -12.98 -35.93 -40.87
C VAL A 24 -13.01 -36.65 -39.53
N LEU A 25 -12.76 -35.90 -38.44
CA LEU A 25 -12.94 -36.40 -37.08
C LEU A 25 -14.28 -35.93 -36.54
N PHE A 26 -15.17 -36.89 -36.25
CA PHE A 26 -16.41 -36.65 -35.53
C PHE A 26 -16.19 -36.95 -34.05
N LYS A 27 -16.38 -35.95 -33.18
CA LYS A 27 -16.41 -36.17 -31.73
C LYS A 27 -17.72 -35.64 -31.16
N ILE A 28 -18.54 -36.57 -30.66
CA ILE A 28 -19.72 -36.22 -29.86
C ILE A 28 -19.21 -35.92 -28.46
N LEU A 29 -19.31 -34.67 -28.03
CA LEU A 29 -18.99 -34.29 -26.65
C LEU A 29 -20.24 -34.54 -25.79
N ASN A 30 -20.14 -35.51 -24.87
CA ASN A 30 -21.21 -35.87 -23.96
C ASN A 30 -21.20 -34.90 -22.76
N GLN A 31 -22.35 -34.70 -22.10
CA GLN A 31 -22.43 -33.88 -20.87
C GLN A 31 -21.55 -34.40 -19.70
N HIS A 32 -21.04 -35.64 -19.79
CA HIS A 32 -20.09 -36.23 -18.83
C HIS A 32 -18.63 -35.82 -19.06
N SER A 33 -18.30 -35.21 -20.20
CA SER A 33 -16.93 -34.88 -20.57
C SER A 33 -16.37 -33.64 -19.85
N PHE A 34 -17.19 -32.94 -19.06
CA PHE A 34 -16.85 -31.66 -18.41
C PHE A 34 -17.40 -31.55 -16.97
N ALA A 35 -17.35 -32.64 -16.19
CA ALA A 35 -17.70 -32.56 -14.77
C ALA A 35 -16.54 -31.92 -13.96
N PHE A 36 -16.85 -30.88 -13.19
CA PHE A 36 -15.89 -30.16 -12.37
C PHE A 36 -15.44 -31.01 -11.16
N GLY A 37 -14.43 -31.85 -11.39
CA GLY A 37 -13.75 -32.69 -10.39
C GLY A 37 -14.68 -33.40 -9.39
N ASN A 38 -14.17 -33.71 -8.19
CA ASN A 38 -14.94 -34.33 -7.12
C ASN A 38 -14.95 -33.39 -5.90
N PRO A 39 -16.11 -32.83 -5.49
CA PRO A 39 -16.17 -31.82 -4.43
C PRO A 39 -15.81 -32.37 -3.04
N LYS A 40 -15.80 -33.70 -2.87
CA LYS A 40 -15.46 -34.34 -1.60
C LYS A 40 -13.94 -34.48 -1.41
N THR A 41 -13.17 -34.42 -2.49
CA THR A 41 -11.73 -34.70 -2.47
C THR A 41 -10.89 -33.61 -3.12
N ASN A 42 -11.51 -32.68 -3.83
CA ASN A 42 -10.82 -31.54 -4.41
C ASN A 42 -10.41 -30.55 -3.31
N SER A 43 -9.23 -29.94 -3.49
CA SER A 43 -8.85 -28.73 -2.78
C SER A 43 -9.71 -27.55 -3.21
N ASP A 44 -9.62 -26.44 -2.47
CA ASP A 44 -10.19 -25.16 -2.88
C ASP A 44 -9.69 -24.73 -4.27
N VAL A 45 -10.52 -23.94 -4.94
CA VAL A 45 -10.31 -23.47 -6.31
C VAL A 45 -9.86 -22.03 -6.27
N PHE A 46 -8.71 -21.75 -6.89
CA PHE A 46 -8.16 -20.40 -6.94
C PHE A 46 -8.09 -19.89 -8.38
N ILE A 47 -8.44 -18.62 -8.57
CA ILE A 47 -8.39 -17.90 -9.85
C ILE A 47 -7.51 -16.67 -9.62
N GLY A 48 -6.62 -16.37 -10.56
CA GLY A 48 -5.75 -15.19 -10.45
C GLY A 48 -4.43 -15.46 -9.71
N GLY A 49 -4.42 -16.36 -8.73
CA GLY A 49 -3.21 -16.68 -7.97
C GLY A 49 -3.46 -17.83 -7.00
N VAL A 50 -2.48 -18.14 -6.16
CA VAL A 50 -2.58 -19.20 -5.15
C VAL A 50 -2.06 -18.64 -3.82
N PRO A 51 -2.71 -18.91 -2.67
CA PRO A 51 -2.28 -18.41 -1.37
C PRO A 51 -0.83 -18.77 -1.05
N GLN A 52 -0.12 -17.83 -0.44
CA GLN A 52 1.28 -18.02 -0.01
C GLN A 52 1.38 -18.68 1.36
N ASP A 53 0.28 -18.81 2.06
CA ASP A 53 0.23 -19.32 3.42
C ASP A 53 0.62 -20.80 3.52
N THR A 54 1.61 -21.08 4.35
CA THR A 54 2.18 -22.44 4.50
C THR A 54 1.26 -23.41 5.22
N TYR A 55 0.25 -22.92 5.96
CA TYR A 55 -0.72 -23.78 6.66
C TYR A 55 -1.69 -24.48 5.70
N LEU A 56 -1.87 -23.98 4.47
CA LEU A 56 -2.76 -24.56 3.46
C LEU A 56 -2.10 -25.65 2.61
N LEU A 57 -0.78 -25.88 2.73
CA LEU A 57 -0.05 -26.81 1.87
C LEU A 57 -0.61 -28.24 1.89
N GLY A 58 -1.11 -28.69 3.05
CA GLY A 58 -1.66 -30.04 3.22
C GLY A 58 -3.03 -30.27 2.57
N THR A 59 -3.77 -29.21 2.25
CA THR A 59 -5.11 -29.28 1.65
C THR A 59 -5.11 -28.94 0.16
N MET A 60 -3.98 -28.50 -0.38
CA MET A 60 -3.85 -28.08 -1.79
C MET A 60 -3.49 -29.26 -2.69
N SER A 61 -4.19 -29.36 -3.83
CA SER A 61 -3.87 -30.36 -4.86
C SER A 61 -2.52 -30.13 -5.55
N SER A 62 -2.01 -28.89 -5.57
CA SER A 62 -0.69 -28.57 -6.12
C SER A 62 -0.01 -27.41 -5.36
N PRO A 63 0.64 -27.69 -4.20
CA PRO A 63 1.19 -26.65 -3.33
C PRO A 63 2.32 -25.83 -3.98
N LEU A 64 3.08 -26.43 -4.92
CA LEU A 64 4.19 -25.75 -5.58
C LEU A 64 3.76 -24.59 -6.49
N LYS A 65 2.49 -24.54 -6.90
CA LYS A 65 1.94 -23.46 -7.74
C LYS A 65 1.93 -22.09 -7.05
N ARG A 66 2.09 -22.02 -5.74
CA ARG A 66 2.33 -20.75 -5.04
C ARG A 66 3.57 -19.99 -5.52
N HIS A 67 4.56 -20.66 -6.12
CA HIS A 67 5.76 -19.98 -6.64
C HIS A 67 5.60 -19.47 -8.08
N THR A 68 4.46 -19.72 -8.72
CA THR A 68 4.20 -19.15 -10.05
C THR A 68 3.77 -17.70 -9.93
N ILE A 69 4.10 -16.90 -10.96
CA ILE A 69 3.63 -15.52 -11.06
C ILE A 69 2.10 -15.51 -11.10
N SER A 70 1.49 -14.67 -10.27
CA SER A 70 0.03 -14.49 -10.25
C SER A 70 -0.42 -13.72 -11.49
N PHE A 71 -1.61 -14.05 -11.97
CA PHE A 71 -2.23 -13.40 -13.12
C PHE A 71 -2.62 -11.96 -12.78
N ALA A 72 -2.30 -11.04 -13.69
CA ALA A 72 -2.66 -9.63 -13.61
C ALA A 72 -3.56 -9.26 -14.80
N GLY A 73 -4.86 -9.13 -14.56
CA GLY A 73 -5.86 -8.78 -15.56
C GLY A 73 -7.29 -9.09 -15.10
N GLY A 74 -8.28 -8.75 -15.93
CA GLY A 74 -9.70 -9.01 -15.66
C GLY A 74 -10.13 -10.44 -16.00
N VAL A 75 -10.98 -11.02 -15.15
CA VAL A 75 -11.65 -12.32 -15.38
C VAL A 75 -13.16 -12.14 -15.26
N LYS A 76 -13.92 -12.56 -16.27
CA LYS A 76 -15.39 -12.53 -16.28
C LYS A 76 -15.97 -13.86 -16.73
N ASN A 77 -17.24 -14.10 -16.44
CA ASN A 77 -18.00 -15.26 -16.90
C ASN A 77 -17.39 -16.62 -16.48
N VAL A 78 -16.98 -16.72 -15.20
CA VAL A 78 -16.50 -17.98 -14.63
C VAL A 78 -17.70 -18.89 -14.35
N PHE A 79 -17.78 -20.02 -15.04
CA PHE A 79 -18.81 -21.03 -14.83
C PHE A 79 -18.19 -22.42 -14.84
N TYR A 80 -18.65 -23.31 -13.96
CA TYR A 80 -18.27 -24.72 -13.96
C TYR A 80 -19.50 -25.61 -13.88
N ARG A 81 -19.40 -26.82 -14.39
CA ARG A 81 -20.49 -27.79 -14.37
C ARG A 81 -20.30 -28.79 -13.24
N PHE A 82 -21.24 -28.81 -12.31
CA PHE A 82 -21.30 -29.82 -11.26
C PHE A 82 -22.31 -30.90 -11.64
N HIS A 83 -21.88 -32.16 -11.79
CA HIS A 83 -22.83 -33.25 -12.07
C HIS A 83 -23.42 -33.78 -10.75
N PRO A 84 -24.76 -33.96 -10.62
CA PRO A 84 -25.81 -33.79 -11.64
C PRO A 84 -26.47 -32.39 -11.66
N GLN A 85 -25.99 -31.44 -10.84
CA GLN A 85 -26.63 -30.15 -10.54
C GLN A 85 -26.62 -29.14 -11.71
N GLY A 86 -25.84 -29.37 -12.77
CA GLY A 86 -25.80 -28.51 -13.96
C GLY A 86 -24.65 -27.50 -13.94
N VAL A 87 -24.81 -26.38 -14.65
CA VAL A 87 -23.82 -25.29 -14.70
C VAL A 87 -24.06 -24.35 -13.53
N THR A 88 -23.00 -24.00 -12.81
CA THR A 88 -23.01 -23.18 -11.60
C THR A 88 -21.93 -22.09 -11.69
N SER A 89 -22.23 -20.91 -11.14
CA SER A 89 -21.25 -19.83 -10.92
C SER A 89 -20.60 -19.99 -9.53
N PRO A 90 -19.28 -19.77 -9.38
CA PRO A 90 -18.63 -19.85 -8.08
C PRO A 90 -19.27 -18.91 -7.07
N GLN A 91 -19.45 -19.41 -5.84
CA GLN A 91 -19.69 -18.58 -4.67
C GLN A 91 -18.34 -18.31 -4.03
N PRO A 92 -17.81 -17.07 -4.07
CA PRO A 92 -16.51 -16.77 -3.49
C PRO A 92 -16.57 -16.98 -1.97
N ILE A 93 -15.61 -17.76 -1.44
CA ILE A 93 -15.44 -17.95 0.00
C ILE A 93 -14.71 -16.74 0.60
N GLU A 94 -13.70 -16.24 -0.12
CA GLU A 94 -12.90 -15.07 0.23
C GLU A 94 -12.26 -14.48 -1.04
N SER A 95 -12.09 -13.16 -1.07
CA SER A 95 -11.35 -12.45 -2.12
C SER A 95 -10.36 -11.49 -1.46
N VAL A 96 -9.08 -11.63 -1.78
CA VAL A 96 -8.00 -10.79 -1.23
C VAL A 96 -7.41 -9.93 -2.33
N GLY A 97 -7.46 -8.60 -2.15
CA GLY A 97 -6.84 -7.64 -3.08
C GLY A 97 -7.46 -7.57 -4.48
N LEU A 98 -8.68 -8.10 -4.66
CA LEU A 98 -9.37 -8.08 -5.94
C LEU A 98 -10.01 -6.71 -6.21
N ARG A 99 -9.92 -6.24 -7.45
CA ARG A 99 -10.69 -5.10 -7.93
C ARG A 99 -11.97 -5.57 -8.59
N GLU A 100 -13.10 -4.93 -8.29
CA GLU A 100 -14.38 -5.24 -8.94
C GLU A 100 -14.46 -4.68 -10.37
N SER A 101 -13.63 -3.68 -10.70
CA SER A 101 -13.56 -3.07 -12.02
C SER A 101 -12.11 -2.80 -12.47
N ASP A 102 -11.89 -2.92 -13.79
CA ASP A 102 -10.68 -2.50 -14.50
C ASP A 102 -10.70 -0.98 -14.81
N ASP A 103 -11.72 -0.25 -14.34
CA ASP A 103 -11.82 1.19 -14.51
C ASP A 103 -10.62 1.88 -13.83
N ASP A 104 -9.84 2.56 -14.66
CA ASP A 104 -8.76 3.42 -14.20
C ASP A 104 -9.33 4.81 -13.91
N TYR A 105 -9.83 4.98 -12.69
CA TYR A 105 -10.39 6.24 -12.21
C TYR A 105 -9.38 7.41 -12.19
N CYS A 106 -8.09 7.13 -12.37
CA CYS A 106 -7.04 8.14 -12.47
C CYS A 106 -6.83 8.67 -13.90
N LYS A 107 -7.42 8.04 -14.93
CA LYS A 107 -7.37 8.58 -16.30
C LYS A 107 -8.37 9.72 -16.47
N SER A 108 -7.85 10.88 -16.87
CA SER A 108 -8.69 12.01 -17.29
C SER A 108 -9.62 11.59 -18.44
N THR A 109 -10.90 11.89 -18.29
CA THR A 109 -11.93 11.67 -19.32
C THR A 109 -11.82 12.66 -20.48
N SER A 110 -10.99 13.69 -20.38
CA SER A 110 -10.80 14.72 -21.40
C SER A 110 -9.31 14.89 -21.73
N SER A 111 -8.94 14.60 -22.98
CA SER A 111 -7.56 14.65 -23.48
C SER A 111 -7.07 16.08 -23.78
N ALA A 112 -7.61 17.11 -23.11
CA ALA A 112 -7.42 18.50 -23.53
C ALA A 112 -6.93 19.48 -22.47
N ASP A 113 -6.98 19.18 -21.16
CA ASP A 113 -6.43 20.08 -20.15
C ASP A 113 -5.88 19.34 -18.92
N GLN A 114 -4.69 19.74 -18.47
CA GLN A 114 -4.03 19.25 -17.24
C GLN A 114 -4.81 19.58 -15.94
N SER A 115 -5.93 20.31 -16.04
CA SER A 115 -6.78 20.72 -14.91
C SER A 115 -7.81 19.67 -14.50
N ASP A 116 -7.96 18.58 -15.27
CA ASP A 116 -9.01 17.56 -15.09
C ASP A 116 -8.51 16.26 -14.41
N TYR A 117 -7.24 16.21 -13.97
CA TYR A 117 -6.77 15.08 -13.17
C TYR A 117 -7.39 15.10 -11.77
N PHE A 118 -7.82 13.93 -11.29
CA PHE A 118 -8.43 13.78 -9.95
C PHE A 118 -7.51 14.32 -8.85
N CYS A 119 -6.21 13.99 -8.92
CA CYS A 119 -5.18 14.56 -8.07
C CYS A 119 -4.55 15.79 -8.71
N ARG A 120 -4.55 16.90 -7.98
CA ARG A 120 -3.98 18.17 -8.41
C ARG A 120 -2.54 18.33 -7.92
N ASN A 121 -1.87 19.37 -8.41
CA ASN A 121 -0.57 19.83 -7.90
C ASN A 121 0.53 18.76 -7.83
N GLY A 122 0.52 17.81 -8.76
CA GLY A 122 1.53 16.75 -8.84
C GLY A 122 1.32 15.59 -7.84
N GLY A 123 0.16 15.52 -7.17
CA GLY A 123 -0.20 14.39 -6.32
C GLY A 123 -0.30 13.09 -7.12
N ILE A 124 0.11 11.98 -6.50
CA ILE A 124 0.08 10.66 -7.14
C ILE A 124 -1.33 10.07 -7.01
N CYS A 125 -1.96 9.73 -8.12
CA CYS A 125 -3.29 9.13 -8.14
C CYS A 125 -3.23 7.60 -8.12
N TYR A 126 -4.04 6.99 -7.26
CA TYR A 126 -4.27 5.55 -7.21
C TYR A 126 -5.75 5.24 -7.37
N SER A 127 -6.09 4.41 -8.35
CA SER A 127 -7.44 3.87 -8.47
C SER A 127 -7.65 2.86 -7.34
N THR A 128 -8.78 2.89 -6.63
CA THR A 128 -9.17 1.90 -5.60
C THR A 128 -10.55 1.34 -5.92
N ASN A 129 -11.10 0.44 -5.09
CA ASN A 129 -12.49 -0.04 -5.24
C ASN A 129 -13.51 1.04 -4.85
N ASP A 130 -13.12 1.96 -3.96
CA ASP A 130 -13.96 3.06 -3.48
C ASP A 130 -13.82 4.34 -4.35
N GLY A 131 -13.11 4.25 -5.48
CA GLY A 131 -12.81 5.37 -6.37
C GLY A 131 -11.32 5.79 -6.36
N PRO A 132 -10.97 6.90 -7.01
CA PRO A 132 -9.59 7.39 -7.05
C PRO A 132 -9.19 8.03 -5.70
N MET A 133 -7.93 7.85 -5.32
CA MET A 133 -7.32 8.40 -4.10
C MET A 133 -6.01 9.10 -4.43
N CYS A 134 -5.67 10.15 -3.68
CA CYS A 134 -4.44 10.94 -3.90
C CYS A 134 -3.44 10.80 -2.76
N ASP A 135 -2.18 10.58 -3.10
CA ASP A 135 -1.05 10.76 -2.20
C ASP A 135 -0.37 12.12 -2.47
N CYS A 136 -0.50 13.02 -1.51
CA CYS A 136 0.08 14.36 -1.55
C CYS A 136 1.41 14.45 -0.78
N SER A 137 1.94 13.35 -0.24
CA SER A 137 3.07 13.35 0.70
C SER A 137 4.37 13.93 0.13
N PHE A 138 4.52 13.90 -1.19
CA PHE A 138 5.66 14.45 -1.93
C PHE A 138 5.35 15.80 -2.60
N THR A 139 4.30 16.47 -2.15
CA THR A 139 3.87 17.78 -2.64
C THR A 139 3.73 18.76 -1.47
N ASP A 140 3.78 20.06 -1.77
CA ASP A 140 3.47 21.13 -0.80
C ASP A 140 1.96 21.34 -0.64
N PHE A 141 1.17 20.29 -0.85
CA PHE A 141 -0.28 20.34 -0.86
C PHE A 141 -0.88 19.20 -0.02
N ARG A 142 -2.13 19.40 0.39
CA ARG A 142 -2.94 18.48 1.20
C ARG A 142 -4.40 18.53 0.75
N GLY A 143 -5.24 17.73 1.39
CA GLY A 143 -6.64 17.58 1.01
C GLY A 143 -6.84 16.34 0.13
N ASN A 144 -8.09 15.99 -0.12
CA ASN A 144 -8.45 14.73 -0.78
C ASN A 144 -7.96 14.68 -2.25
N HIS A 145 -7.74 15.84 -2.86
CA HIS A 145 -7.30 16.00 -4.24
C HIS A 145 -5.96 16.76 -4.31
N CYS A 146 -5.23 16.89 -3.19
CA CYS A 146 -4.05 17.75 -3.07
C CYS A 146 -4.33 19.22 -3.48
N GLU A 147 -5.54 19.70 -3.22
CA GLU A 147 -6.03 21.01 -3.69
C GLU A 147 -5.68 22.16 -2.74
N GLN A 148 -5.35 21.84 -1.48
CA GLN A 148 -5.07 22.82 -0.45
C GLN A 148 -3.57 22.97 -0.31
N VAL A 149 -3.06 24.20 -0.32
CA VAL A 149 -1.66 24.45 0.04
C VAL A 149 -1.44 23.89 1.44
N ARG A 150 -0.43 23.03 1.57
CA ARG A 150 0.13 22.67 2.85
C ARG A 150 0.78 23.96 3.34
N PHE A 151 0.19 24.57 4.35
CA PHE A 151 0.87 25.60 5.10
C PHE A 151 2.03 24.92 5.80
N ASP A 152 3.15 24.75 5.10
CA ASP A 152 4.44 24.68 5.74
C ASP A 152 4.59 26.05 6.38
N SER A 153 4.19 26.13 7.64
CA SER A 153 4.48 27.27 8.48
C SER A 153 6.00 27.30 8.63
N ASP A 154 6.69 27.90 7.66
CA ASP A 154 8.07 28.32 7.80
C ASP A 154 8.10 29.37 8.89
N LEU A 155 8.30 28.88 10.11
CA LEU A 155 8.38 29.71 11.29
C LEU A 155 9.76 30.37 11.27
N SER A 156 9.75 31.70 11.15
CA SER A 156 10.97 32.49 11.23
C SER A 156 11.28 32.79 12.71
N PHE A 157 12.44 32.35 13.17
CA PHE A 157 12.98 32.65 14.49
C PHE A 157 14.08 33.69 14.34
N SER A 158 14.00 34.79 15.09
CA SER A 158 15.03 35.83 15.17
C SER A 158 16.08 35.52 16.25
N GLY A 159 15.80 34.56 17.13
CA GLY A 159 16.71 34.07 18.17
C GLY A 159 16.11 34.02 19.57
N ASP A 160 14.96 34.65 19.78
CA ASP A 160 14.33 34.82 21.08
C ASP A 160 12.94 34.15 21.16
N GLU A 161 12.43 33.70 20.02
CA GLU A 161 11.14 33.03 19.89
C GLU A 161 11.26 31.53 20.16
N LEU A 162 10.19 30.92 20.67
CA LEU A 162 10.12 29.49 20.89
C LEU A 162 8.72 28.97 20.58
N ILE A 163 8.63 27.69 20.25
CA ILE A 163 7.37 26.98 20.09
C ILE A 163 7.44 25.71 20.93
N GLY A 164 6.45 25.54 21.80
CA GLY A 164 6.24 24.33 22.57
C GLY A 164 4.81 23.83 22.39
N TYR A 165 4.62 22.52 22.43
CA TYR A 165 3.29 21.91 22.37
C TYR A 165 3.13 20.92 23.52
N ASP A 166 1.90 20.81 24.03
CA ASP A 166 1.58 19.91 25.12
C ASP A 166 1.49 18.46 24.60
N VAL A 167 2.37 17.60 25.13
CA VAL A 167 2.47 16.18 24.77
C VAL A 167 1.60 15.28 25.66
N SER A 168 0.95 15.83 26.69
CA SER A 168 0.17 15.05 27.66
C SER A 168 -1.15 14.50 27.10
N ASN A 169 -1.78 15.23 26.17
CA ASN A 169 -3.08 14.87 25.59
C ASN A 169 -2.98 14.31 24.15
N ASN A 170 -1.79 14.30 23.55
CA ASN A 170 -1.58 13.84 22.18
C ASN A 170 -0.68 12.60 22.15
N SER A 171 -1.28 11.42 21.88
CA SER A 171 -0.58 10.14 21.74
C SER A 171 0.45 10.07 20.60
N ALA A 172 0.48 11.09 19.71
CA ALA A 172 1.51 11.28 18.69
C ALA A 172 2.69 12.17 19.14
N GLY A 173 2.53 12.97 20.20
CA GLY A 173 3.57 13.86 20.74
C GLY A 173 4.36 13.26 21.90
N MET A 174 3.91 12.15 22.49
CA MET A 174 4.66 11.48 23.55
C MET A 174 5.94 10.87 23.00
N ILE A 175 7.07 11.33 23.53
CA ILE A 175 8.37 10.67 23.40
C ILE A 175 8.23 9.27 23.99
N ARG A 176 8.10 8.26 23.12
CA ARG A 176 7.83 6.89 23.50
C ARG A 176 9.11 6.25 23.99
N PHE A 177 9.11 5.74 25.22
CA PHE A 177 10.27 5.09 25.88
C PHE A 177 11.04 4.04 25.05
N ARG A 178 10.46 3.51 23.96
CA ARG A 178 11.05 2.46 23.13
C ARG A 178 11.57 2.91 21.76
N SER A 179 10.94 3.86 21.09
CA SER A 179 11.36 4.27 19.74
C SER A 179 10.75 5.60 19.31
N GLU A 180 11.57 6.46 18.73
CA GLU A 180 11.18 7.76 18.20
C GLU A 180 11.85 8.02 16.85
N ASN A 181 11.12 8.65 15.94
CA ASN A 181 11.61 9.15 14.65
C ASN A 181 11.27 10.64 14.54
N ILE A 182 12.28 11.49 14.55
CA ILE A 182 12.15 12.94 14.55
C ILE A 182 12.74 13.46 13.23
N THR A 183 11.92 14.16 12.45
CA THR A 183 12.35 14.81 11.20
C THR A 183 12.02 16.29 11.27
N LEU A 184 13.02 17.13 10.99
CA LEU A 184 12.84 18.58 10.85
C LEU A 184 13.72 19.11 9.72
N SER A 185 13.30 20.21 9.13
CA SER A 185 14.09 20.98 8.17
C SER A 185 14.46 22.32 8.76
N PHE A 186 15.69 22.76 8.56
CA PHE A 186 16.19 24.04 9.06
C PHE A 186 17.10 24.72 8.04
N LYS A 187 17.21 26.04 8.16
CA LYS A 187 18.12 26.89 7.40
C LYS A 187 18.63 28.00 8.33
N THR A 188 19.93 28.24 8.36
CA THR A 188 20.52 29.27 9.23
C THR A 188 21.88 29.71 8.73
N THR A 189 22.29 30.91 9.11
CA THR A 189 23.67 31.42 9.00
C THR A 189 24.40 31.35 10.34
N TYR A 190 23.73 30.95 11.43
CA TYR A 190 24.30 30.89 12.76
C TYR A 190 24.86 29.49 13.02
N GLY A 191 26.17 29.36 13.22
CA GLY A 191 26.82 28.07 13.46
C GLY A 191 26.53 27.40 14.81
N ARG A 192 25.76 28.02 15.70
CA ARG A 192 25.37 27.49 17.01
C ARG A 192 23.89 27.76 17.29
N GLY A 193 23.15 26.73 17.73
CA GLY A 193 21.73 26.87 18.06
C GLY A 193 21.07 25.57 18.50
N LEU A 194 19.93 25.67 19.19
CA LEU A 194 19.07 24.53 19.52
C LEU A 194 18.01 24.38 18.43
N LEU A 195 17.86 23.17 17.88
CA LEU A 195 16.86 22.87 16.85
C LEU A 195 15.66 22.12 17.43
N TYR A 196 15.90 21.21 18.36
CA TYR A 196 14.86 20.38 18.97
C TYR A 196 15.29 19.94 20.37
N VAL A 197 14.34 19.91 21.31
CA VAL A 197 14.52 19.29 22.62
C VAL A 197 13.21 18.64 23.04
N GLY A 198 13.31 17.45 23.64
CA GLY A 198 12.18 16.84 24.29
C GLY A 198 12.58 15.69 25.21
N GLY A 199 11.68 15.39 26.15
CA GLY A 199 11.79 14.27 27.08
C GLY A 199 11.70 14.74 28.54
N ASP A 200 12.16 13.89 29.44
CA ASP A 200 12.24 14.15 30.87
C ASP A 200 13.70 14.07 31.38
N ARG A 201 13.90 14.05 32.71
CA ARG A 201 15.24 14.00 33.30
C ARG A 201 16.02 12.72 33.02
N LEU A 202 15.34 11.60 32.81
CA LEU A 202 15.93 10.27 32.66
C LEU A 202 15.96 9.83 31.20
N ASN A 203 14.99 10.27 30.40
CA ASN A 203 14.86 9.98 28.98
C ASN A 203 14.68 11.27 28.17
N TYR A 204 15.70 11.66 27.42
CA TYR A 204 15.66 12.88 26.60
C TYR A 204 16.42 12.73 25.29
N ILE A 205 16.05 13.58 24.34
CA ILE A 205 16.74 13.78 23.08
C ILE A 205 16.76 15.27 22.73
N TYR A 206 17.89 15.73 22.20
CA TYR A 206 17.98 17.07 21.63
C TYR A 206 18.89 17.09 20.42
N ILE A 207 18.59 18.02 19.51
CA ILE A 207 19.32 18.26 18.27
C ILE A 207 19.81 19.71 18.33
N THR A 208 21.11 19.89 18.15
CA THR A 208 21.78 21.20 18.21
C THR A 208 22.69 21.36 17.01
N LEU A 209 22.94 22.61 16.65
CA LEU A 209 24.04 22.98 15.79
C LEU A 209 25.21 23.46 16.64
N ASP A 210 26.42 22.96 16.38
CA ASP A 210 27.65 23.38 17.03
C ASP A 210 28.80 23.51 16.02
N ASN A 211 29.32 24.74 15.90
CA ASN A 211 30.30 25.14 14.90
C ASN A 211 29.93 24.67 13.48
N GLY A 212 28.65 24.84 13.11
CA GLY A 212 28.12 24.44 11.80
C GLY A 212 27.91 22.94 11.62
N ALA A 213 28.19 22.10 12.62
CA ALA A 213 27.90 20.66 12.59
C ALA A 213 26.61 20.36 13.33
N VAL A 214 25.78 19.45 12.80
CA VAL A 214 24.58 18.97 13.49
C VAL A 214 24.99 17.91 14.51
N ILE A 215 24.48 18.04 15.74
CA ILE A 215 24.74 17.12 16.83
C ILE A 215 23.40 16.64 17.39
N ALA A 216 23.20 15.33 17.39
CA ALA A 216 22.09 14.68 18.08
C ALA A 216 22.60 14.02 19.37
N THR A 217 21.92 14.29 20.48
CA THR A 217 22.18 13.64 21.77
C THR A 217 20.94 12.89 22.23
N SER A 218 21.10 11.63 22.65
CA SER A 218 20.01 10.80 23.17
C SER A 218 20.42 10.08 24.46
N LYS A 219 19.48 10.01 25.41
CA LYS A 219 19.60 9.22 26.63
C LYS A 219 18.29 8.48 26.88
N PHE A 220 18.38 7.21 27.23
CA PHE A 220 17.29 6.44 27.85
C PHE A 220 17.58 6.28 29.34
N ASP A 221 16.53 6.01 30.13
CA ASP A 221 16.70 5.75 31.56
C ASP A 221 17.66 4.57 31.76
N ARG A 222 18.56 4.71 32.74
CA ARG A 222 19.61 3.72 33.07
C ARG A 222 20.59 3.38 31.94
N THR A 223 20.61 4.14 30.83
CA THR A 223 21.64 3.99 29.79
C THR A 223 22.65 5.13 29.82
N GLU A 224 23.82 4.86 29.23
CA GLU A 224 24.77 5.91 28.90
C GLU A 224 24.22 6.88 27.85
N LYS A 225 24.68 8.12 27.93
CA LYS A 225 24.34 9.17 26.97
C LYS A 225 25.05 8.88 25.65
N ARG A 226 24.32 8.91 24.54
CA ARG A 226 24.87 8.77 23.18
C ARG A 226 24.86 10.12 22.47
N LEU A 227 25.93 10.40 21.73
CA LEU A 227 26.07 11.61 20.93
C LEU A 227 26.58 11.23 19.55
N ILE A 228 25.93 11.77 18.51
CA ILE A 228 26.34 11.63 17.12
C ILE A 228 26.52 13.03 16.55
N ARG A 229 27.71 13.30 15.99
CA ARG A 229 28.02 14.53 15.26
C ARG A 229 28.05 14.22 13.77
N MET A 230 27.26 14.95 13.00
CA MET A 230 27.23 14.87 11.55
C MET A 230 27.83 16.15 10.97
N PHE A 231 28.76 15.97 10.03
CA PHE A 231 29.27 17.04 9.18
C PHE A 231 28.58 16.97 7.82
N SER A 232 28.58 18.08 7.10
CA SER A 232 28.00 18.13 5.76
C SER A 232 28.89 17.41 4.75
N ASN A 233 28.28 16.81 3.73
CA ASN A 233 29.00 16.20 2.61
C ASN A 233 29.43 17.24 1.55
N TYR A 234 29.02 18.52 1.69
CA TYR A 234 29.47 19.61 0.82
C TYR A 234 30.89 20.07 1.17
N SER A 235 31.53 20.80 0.25
CA SER A 235 32.92 21.27 0.38
C SER A 235 33.20 22.12 1.63
N SER A 236 32.18 22.78 2.19
CA SER A 236 32.30 23.53 3.45
C SER A 236 32.33 22.64 4.69
N GLY A 237 31.76 21.43 4.63
CA GLY A 237 31.57 20.53 5.77
C GLY A 237 30.56 21.02 6.82
N ARG A 238 29.81 22.10 6.53
CA ARG A 238 28.95 22.81 7.49
C ARG A 238 27.50 22.92 7.03
N TYR A 239 26.59 23.13 7.98
CA TYR A 239 25.14 23.28 7.79
C TYR A 239 24.61 24.70 8.13
N ASP A 240 25.51 25.65 8.42
CA ASP A 240 25.20 27.09 8.63
C ASP A 240 25.44 27.93 7.35
N ASP A 241 25.06 27.39 6.20
CA ASP A 241 25.34 27.92 4.85
C ASP A 241 24.14 28.64 4.20
N ASP A 242 23.12 28.98 4.99
CA ASP A 242 21.84 29.54 4.53
C ASP A 242 21.11 28.70 3.46
N ARG A 243 21.31 27.38 3.46
CA ARG A 243 20.53 26.43 2.66
C ARG A 243 19.65 25.57 3.55
N TRP A 244 18.56 25.07 2.97
CA TRP A 244 17.68 24.13 3.65
C TRP A 244 18.35 22.77 3.81
N HIS A 245 18.33 22.26 5.05
CA HIS A 245 18.83 20.94 5.41
C HIS A 245 17.75 20.18 6.17
N THR A 246 17.56 18.91 5.83
CA THR A 246 16.64 18.01 6.55
C THR A 246 17.43 17.06 7.43
N VAL A 247 17.09 17.01 8.71
CA VAL A 247 17.67 16.11 9.69
C VAL A 247 16.62 15.11 10.13
N THR A 248 16.96 13.84 10.03
CA THR A 248 16.16 12.73 10.54
C THR A 248 16.94 11.99 11.62
N VAL A 249 16.40 11.94 12.83
CA VAL A 249 16.97 11.21 13.96
C VAL A 249 16.01 10.10 14.37
N SER A 250 16.44 8.87 14.18
CA SER A 250 15.77 7.68 14.70
C SER A 250 16.52 7.14 15.91
N ARG A 251 15.83 6.90 17.02
CA ARG A 251 16.39 6.19 18.16
C ARG A 251 15.46 5.07 18.59
N THR A 252 16.04 3.96 19.04
CA THR A 252 15.31 2.77 19.52
C THR A 252 16.05 2.19 20.71
N LEU A 253 15.32 1.82 21.75
CA LEU A 253 15.84 1.07 22.90
C LEU A 253 15.88 -0.42 22.52
N THR A 254 17.07 -0.92 22.21
CA THR A 254 17.33 -2.35 22.06
C THR A 254 17.63 -2.94 23.43
N LEU A 255 16.80 -3.87 23.90
CA LEU A 255 17.03 -4.66 25.12
C LEU A 255 18.14 -5.69 24.91
#